data_AF-G5SUX4-F1
#
_entry.id   AF-G5SUX4-F1
#
_cell.length_a   1.000
_cell.length_b   1.000
_cell.length_c   1.000
_cell.angle_alpha   90.00
_cell.angle_beta   90.00
_cell.angle_gamma   90.00
#
_symmetry.space_group_name_H-M   'P 1'
#
loop_
_entity.id
_entity.type
_entity.pdbx_description
1 polymer ?
#
loop_
_entity_poly.entity_id
_entity_poly.type
_entity_poly.pdbx_seq_one_letter_code
_entity_poly.pdbx_strand_id
1 'polypeptide(L)'
;MKSSLFKFTAGLYLILLTACFGDRDGKYPVFPEQPTQKARQGFKWEIVSGAGLQFWAQRDSQTCVVTDGMLEGAVVKHTGRSRSDGRPVIKIFHIEDGDIDDVLDQLEESPGWNSEETCKFKEEDCERKGVTRYVLVPTGDYADRIEAAMEAKEAIPSTCNGWGAGNSGRRYFEIHDSHPDKAIFMEIGQEQPLFDPESIVLTDIPLQTVRGELVIGHEVRTFTSCGDTMVYWVKDLTGKLLPTYDNATQGTRNGYPAYAELQIRNMGKSYEGFAAGYAGVYEVTEVREVKTVALTAGKNYDSRKISVDSLNTLVTSASLDIIYTPTPGEKDIELNAPENVLPFLEVYVNKNGTLLVNMKHFADISSDTPFSIELKAPPMDTFHNKGTGTLILKDGAYSDGDVRVTADGPVICGPITCRDLYISATSDKSFHADQQFTCRDMTLHAKANASIDLTGGITCHLLNAQAEGGSSINAKEITATDVAAQSSSSGTVTLTGSCTKAALANTSRGSIEAEGLQAMDATATVTGEGTVSCHATRKIEGEVNGTGSISYKGRPRIVCKTPSGRDHINPIK
;
A
#
# COMPACT_ATOMS: atom_id res chain seq x y z
N MET A 1 57.76 -10.22 1.80
CA MET A 1 57.39 -10.13 3.23
C MET A 1 56.00 -9.53 3.33
N LYS A 2 55.09 -10.32 3.91
CA LYS A 2 53.76 -10.00 4.47
C LYS A 2 52.77 -9.18 3.63
N SER A 3 51.90 -9.94 2.96
CA SER A 3 50.51 -9.61 2.65
C SER A 3 49.70 -9.38 3.93
N SER A 4 48.81 -8.40 3.93
CA SER A 4 47.78 -8.20 4.96
C SER A 4 46.41 -8.23 4.28
N LEU A 5 45.81 -9.42 4.23
CA LEU A 5 44.39 -9.62 3.93
C LEU A 5 43.54 -8.97 5.03
N PHE A 6 42.75 -7.95 4.71
CA PHE A 6 41.56 -7.60 5.48
C PHE A 6 40.40 -8.46 4.97
N LYS A 7 40.10 -9.53 5.70
CA LYS A 7 38.91 -10.35 5.49
C LYS A 7 37.68 -9.57 5.99
N PHE A 8 36.76 -9.25 5.10
CA PHE A 8 35.38 -8.95 5.46
C PHE A 8 34.73 -10.23 6.00
N THR A 9 34.70 -10.39 7.32
CA THR A 9 33.74 -11.30 7.97
C THR A 9 32.40 -10.58 8.04
N ALA A 10 31.53 -10.88 7.09
CA ALA A 10 30.11 -10.59 7.21
C ALA A 10 29.58 -11.34 8.43
N GLY A 11 29.32 -10.59 9.51
CA GLY A 11 28.60 -11.07 10.68
C GLY A 11 27.17 -11.39 10.28
N LEU A 12 26.95 -12.64 9.89
CA LEU A 12 25.63 -13.24 9.82
C LEU A 12 25.09 -13.25 11.26
N TYR A 13 24.30 -12.26 11.63
CA TYR A 13 23.45 -12.33 12.82
C TYR A 13 22.35 -13.36 12.53
N LEU A 14 22.74 -14.63 12.61
CA LEU A 14 21.83 -15.75 12.74
C LEU A 14 21.26 -15.66 14.15
N ILE A 15 20.13 -14.97 14.29
CA ILE A 15 19.31 -15.09 15.49
C ILE A 15 18.73 -16.51 15.43
N LEU A 16 19.51 -17.46 15.94
CA LEU A 16 19.01 -18.75 16.40
C LEU A 16 18.08 -18.46 17.58
N LEU A 17 16.83 -18.13 17.29
CA LEU A 17 15.74 -18.48 18.17
C LEU A 17 15.58 -20.00 18.05
N THR A 18 16.49 -20.74 18.70
CA THR A 18 16.18 -22.09 19.14
C THR A 18 15.06 -21.96 20.16
N ALA A 19 13.81 -21.99 19.69
CA ALA A 19 12.71 -22.46 20.49
C ALA A 19 13.05 -23.92 20.83
N CYS A 20 13.70 -24.12 21.99
CA CYS A 20 13.85 -25.42 22.60
C CYS A 20 12.48 -25.89 23.10
N PHE A 21 11.63 -26.28 22.17
CA PHE A 21 10.52 -27.20 22.41
C PHE A 21 10.65 -28.37 21.43
N GLY A 22 11.84 -28.97 21.39
CA GLY A 22 11.94 -30.35 20.96
C GLY A 22 11.33 -31.19 22.06
N ASP A 23 10.17 -31.79 21.80
CA ASP A 23 9.51 -32.73 22.68
C ASP A 23 10.49 -33.87 23.03
N ARG A 24 11.13 -33.77 24.20
CA ARG A 24 12.18 -34.71 24.64
C ARG A 24 11.61 -36.09 24.99
N ASP A 25 10.28 -36.20 25.10
CA ASP A 25 9.58 -37.42 25.48
C ASP A 25 8.96 -38.16 24.28
N GLY A 26 9.01 -37.57 23.07
CA GLY A 26 8.51 -38.19 21.83
C GLY A 26 7.02 -38.50 21.87
N LYS A 27 6.23 -37.64 22.52
CA LYS A 27 4.80 -37.77 22.75
C LYS A 27 3.99 -37.25 21.55
N TYR A 28 4.51 -36.27 20.81
CA TYR A 28 3.83 -35.62 19.69
C TYR A 28 4.55 -35.82 18.34
N PRO A 29 3.83 -35.64 17.21
CA PRO A 29 4.46 -35.58 15.89
C PRO A 29 5.54 -34.50 15.82
N VAL A 30 6.75 -34.88 15.38
CA VAL A 30 7.88 -33.96 15.20
C VAL A 30 8.16 -33.83 13.71
N PHE A 31 8.42 -32.60 13.26
CA PHE A 31 8.75 -32.34 11.86
C PHE A 31 10.06 -33.08 11.49
N PRO A 32 10.04 -33.98 10.49
CA PRO A 32 11.20 -34.81 10.17
C PRO A 32 12.27 -34.00 9.41
N GLU A 33 13.54 -34.27 9.68
CA GLU A 33 14.68 -33.61 8.99
C GLU A 33 14.68 -33.87 7.48
N GLN A 34 14.13 -35.01 7.04
CA GLN A 34 14.02 -35.40 5.64
C GLN A 34 12.65 -36.06 5.36
N PRO A 35 12.14 -35.95 4.13
CA PRO A 35 10.92 -36.64 3.71
C PRO A 35 11.06 -38.17 3.78
N THR A 36 9.95 -38.86 4.03
CA THR A 36 9.88 -40.33 4.11
C THR A 36 10.10 -41.04 2.76
N GLN A 37 9.94 -40.31 1.64
CA GLN A 37 10.02 -40.86 0.29
C GLN A 37 10.99 -40.09 -0.61
N LYS A 38 11.53 -40.76 -1.64
CA LYS A 38 12.29 -40.10 -2.71
C LYS A 38 11.37 -39.24 -3.57
N ALA A 39 11.87 -38.08 -3.98
CA ALA A 39 11.14 -37.19 -4.88
C ALA A 39 10.82 -37.88 -6.22
N ARG A 40 9.65 -37.56 -6.77
CA ARG A 40 9.23 -37.96 -8.11
C ARG A 40 10.20 -37.41 -9.15
N GLN A 41 10.39 -38.12 -10.26
CA GLN A 41 11.24 -37.63 -11.35
C GLN A 41 10.82 -36.23 -11.81
N GLY A 42 11.74 -35.26 -11.76
CA GLY A 42 11.48 -33.86 -12.13
C GLY A 42 11.05 -32.96 -10.96
N PHE A 43 10.72 -33.53 -9.80
CA PHE A 43 10.30 -32.80 -8.61
C PHE A 43 11.44 -32.65 -7.60
N LYS A 44 11.33 -31.64 -6.74
CA LYS A 44 12.20 -31.42 -5.58
C LYS A 44 11.37 -31.26 -4.32
N TRP A 45 11.90 -31.74 -3.20
CA TRP A 45 11.31 -31.52 -1.89
C TRP A 45 11.64 -30.11 -1.37
N GLU A 46 10.65 -29.45 -0.80
CA GLU A 46 10.76 -28.18 -0.10
C GLU A 46 9.89 -28.21 1.17
N ILE A 47 10.24 -27.35 2.13
CA ILE A 47 9.43 -27.15 3.33
C ILE A 47 8.34 -26.15 2.99
N VAL A 48 7.08 -26.53 3.21
CA VAL A 48 5.93 -25.65 3.16
C VAL A 48 5.51 -25.34 4.58
N SER A 49 5.42 -24.06 4.91
CA SER A 49 5.03 -23.59 6.25
C SER A 49 4.17 -22.34 6.17
N GLY A 50 3.15 -22.25 7.02
CA GLY A 50 2.22 -21.11 7.09
C GLY A 50 0.85 -21.53 7.62
N ALA A 51 0.06 -20.58 8.09
CA ALA A 51 -1.29 -20.82 8.62
C ALA A 51 -1.39 -21.97 9.65
N GLY A 52 -0.34 -22.15 10.47
CA GLY A 52 -0.31 -23.16 11.52
C GLY A 52 0.06 -24.56 11.02
N LEU A 53 0.57 -24.69 9.79
CA LEU A 53 1.05 -25.94 9.22
C LEU A 53 2.54 -25.89 8.90
N GLN A 54 3.20 -27.04 9.02
CA GLN A 54 4.51 -27.29 8.45
C GLN A 54 4.59 -28.73 7.92
N PHE A 55 5.05 -28.90 6.68
CA PHE A 55 5.20 -30.22 6.03
C PHE A 55 6.18 -30.16 4.85
N TRP A 56 6.67 -31.32 4.43
CA TRP A 56 7.44 -31.47 3.20
C TRP A 56 6.51 -31.60 1.99
N ALA A 57 6.76 -30.82 0.94
CA ALA A 57 6.04 -30.88 -0.33
C ALA A 57 6.97 -30.97 -1.52
N GLN A 58 6.48 -31.56 -2.60
CA GLN A 58 7.15 -31.66 -3.88
C GLN A 58 6.77 -30.49 -4.79
N ARG A 59 7.76 -29.93 -5.47
CA ARG A 59 7.60 -28.86 -6.46
C ARG A 59 8.34 -29.18 -7.75
N ASP A 60 7.72 -28.86 -8.88
CA ASP A 60 8.39 -28.71 -10.19
C ASP A 60 8.12 -27.31 -10.78
N SER A 61 8.34 -27.12 -12.09
CA SER A 61 8.11 -25.84 -12.77
C SER A 61 6.63 -25.51 -13.00
N GLN A 62 5.73 -26.49 -12.85
CA GLN A 62 4.31 -26.35 -13.15
C GLN A 62 3.39 -26.58 -11.96
N THR A 63 3.82 -27.31 -10.94
CA THR A 63 2.97 -27.82 -9.87
C THR A 63 3.67 -27.71 -8.53
N CYS A 64 2.95 -27.23 -7.52
CA CYS A 64 3.41 -27.19 -6.13
C CYS A 64 2.23 -27.26 -5.16
N VAL A 65 2.50 -27.68 -3.92
CA VAL A 65 1.53 -27.57 -2.82
C VAL A 65 1.84 -26.28 -2.06
N VAL A 66 0.82 -25.48 -1.76
CA VAL A 66 0.97 -24.20 -1.08
C VAL A 66 0.00 -24.07 0.10
N THR A 67 0.44 -23.37 1.14
CA THR A 67 -0.39 -22.83 2.23
C THR A 67 -0.15 -21.32 2.30
N ASP A 68 -1.14 -20.54 2.75
CA ASP A 68 -1.03 -19.10 2.92
C ASP A 68 -2.00 -18.56 3.98
N GLY A 69 -1.90 -17.27 4.32
CA GLY A 69 -2.66 -16.70 5.44
C GLY A 69 -4.18 -16.68 5.29
N MET A 70 -4.74 -17.05 4.13
CA MET A 70 -6.17 -17.20 3.90
C MET A 70 -6.61 -18.66 3.71
N LEU A 71 -5.68 -19.63 3.67
CA LEU A 71 -5.99 -21.06 3.53
C LEU A 71 -6.08 -21.72 4.90
N GLU A 72 -7.18 -22.42 5.15
CA GLU A 72 -7.34 -23.35 6.27
C GLU A 72 -6.82 -24.73 5.87
N GLY A 73 -5.55 -24.80 5.46
CA GLY A 73 -4.95 -26.03 4.92
C GLY A 73 -3.95 -25.79 3.80
N ALA A 74 -3.95 -26.68 2.82
CA ALA A 74 -3.08 -26.63 1.66
C ALA A 74 -3.76 -27.09 0.37
N VAL A 75 -3.40 -26.46 -0.74
CA VAL A 75 -3.97 -26.72 -2.07
C VAL A 75 -2.87 -27.03 -3.08
N VAL A 76 -3.20 -27.83 -4.10
CA VAL A 76 -2.30 -28.03 -5.24
C VAL A 76 -2.48 -26.87 -6.21
N LYS A 77 -1.40 -26.11 -6.44
CA LYS A 77 -1.35 -24.98 -7.36
C LYS A 77 -0.61 -25.36 -8.64
N HIS A 78 -1.21 -25.02 -9.77
CA HIS A 78 -0.62 -25.16 -11.10
C HIS A 78 -0.27 -23.78 -11.68
N THR A 79 0.84 -23.70 -12.41
CA THR A 79 1.29 -22.46 -13.06
C THR A 79 0.22 -21.90 -14.00
N GLY A 80 -0.11 -20.63 -13.81
CA GLY A 80 -1.12 -19.93 -14.61
C GLY A 80 -2.58 -20.16 -14.18
N ARG A 81 -2.82 -20.92 -13.10
CA ARG A 81 -4.16 -21.07 -12.49
C ARG A 81 -4.20 -20.45 -11.10
N SER A 82 -5.39 -19.98 -10.72
CA SER A 82 -5.66 -19.50 -9.37
C SER A 82 -5.60 -20.67 -8.39
N ARG A 83 -5.16 -20.43 -7.16
CA ARG A 83 -5.20 -21.43 -6.09
C ARG A 83 -6.64 -21.78 -5.71
N SER A 84 -7.59 -20.85 -5.92
CA SER A 84 -9.02 -21.11 -5.74
C SER A 84 -9.56 -22.17 -6.71
N ASP A 85 -8.86 -22.41 -7.82
CA ASP A 85 -9.17 -23.47 -8.78
C ASP A 85 -8.51 -24.80 -8.39
N GLY A 86 -7.62 -24.77 -7.40
CA GLY A 86 -6.89 -25.91 -6.87
C GLY A 86 -7.75 -26.74 -5.95
N ARG A 87 -7.64 -28.08 -6.06
CA ARG A 87 -8.30 -28.98 -5.11
C ARG A 87 -7.56 -28.92 -3.76
N PRO A 88 -8.30 -28.74 -2.63
CA PRO A 88 -7.69 -28.83 -1.31
C PRO A 88 -7.22 -30.26 -1.09
N VAL A 89 -5.95 -30.39 -0.72
CA VAL A 89 -5.33 -31.69 -0.40
C VAL A 89 -5.06 -31.83 1.09
N ILE A 90 -5.04 -30.70 1.80
CA ILE A 90 -5.10 -30.64 3.26
C ILE A 90 -6.17 -29.62 3.61
N LYS A 91 -7.07 -29.95 4.53
CA LYS A 91 -8.02 -29.00 5.13
C LYS A 91 -8.03 -29.15 6.64
N ILE A 92 -8.01 -28.05 7.36
CA ILE A 92 -8.12 -28.02 8.82
C ILE A 92 -9.55 -27.66 9.18
N PHE A 93 -10.12 -28.42 10.11
CA PHE A 93 -11.40 -28.18 10.75
C PHE A 93 -11.18 -27.84 12.21
N HIS A 94 -11.99 -26.93 12.75
CA HIS A 94 -12.02 -26.65 14.17
C HIS A 94 -13.03 -27.57 14.84
N ILE A 95 -12.65 -28.24 15.92
CA ILE A 95 -13.51 -29.17 16.65
C ILE A 95 -13.50 -28.82 18.14
N GLU A 96 -14.60 -29.12 18.84
CA GLU A 96 -14.75 -28.91 20.28
C GLU A 96 -14.42 -30.22 21.01
N ASP A 97 -13.70 -30.11 22.12
CA ASP A 97 -13.35 -31.24 23.01
C ASP A 97 -12.69 -32.48 22.34
N GLY A 98 -12.17 -32.33 21.11
CA GLY A 98 -11.56 -33.43 20.36
C GLY A 98 -12.56 -34.40 19.72
N ASP A 99 -13.82 -34.02 19.59
CA ASP A 99 -14.84 -34.83 18.93
C ASP A 99 -14.72 -34.72 17.40
N ILE A 100 -14.48 -35.86 16.73
CA ILE A 100 -14.37 -35.90 15.28
C ILE A 100 -15.72 -35.68 14.60
N ASP A 101 -16.83 -35.96 15.28
CA ASP A 101 -18.17 -35.84 14.69
C ASP A 101 -18.55 -34.36 14.43
N ASP A 102 -17.94 -33.39 15.12
CA ASP A 102 -18.07 -31.95 14.83
C ASP A 102 -17.64 -31.57 13.40
N VAL A 103 -16.80 -32.40 12.78
CA VAL A 103 -16.42 -32.22 11.37
C VAL A 103 -17.62 -32.49 10.46
N LEU A 104 -18.50 -33.45 10.79
CA LEU A 104 -19.69 -33.72 9.99
C LEU A 104 -20.60 -32.51 9.92
N ASP A 105 -20.87 -31.86 11.06
CA ASP A 105 -21.71 -30.65 11.12
C ASP A 105 -21.18 -29.56 10.18
N GLN A 106 -19.86 -29.33 10.18
CA GLN A 106 -19.21 -28.37 9.27
C GLN A 106 -19.26 -28.80 7.79
N LEU A 107 -19.26 -30.11 7.52
CA LEU A 107 -19.36 -30.63 6.17
C LEU A 107 -20.79 -30.52 5.61
N GLU A 108 -21.82 -30.71 6.44
CA GLU A 108 -23.23 -30.55 6.04
C GLU A 108 -23.57 -29.13 5.60
N GLU A 109 -22.88 -28.13 6.15
CA GLU A 109 -23.00 -26.73 5.74
C GLU A 109 -22.32 -26.42 4.39
N SER A 110 -21.54 -27.36 3.83
CA SER A 110 -20.79 -27.14 2.61
C SER A 110 -21.69 -27.07 1.36
N PRO A 111 -21.45 -26.14 0.43
CA PRO A 111 -22.22 -26.06 -0.81
C PRO A 111 -22.19 -27.36 -1.60
N GLY A 112 -23.37 -27.86 -1.99
CA GLY A 112 -23.51 -29.09 -2.77
C GLY A 112 -23.56 -30.38 -1.96
N TRP A 113 -23.72 -30.29 -0.63
CA TRP A 113 -23.94 -31.45 0.22
C TRP A 113 -25.21 -32.23 -0.17
N ASN A 114 -25.06 -33.53 -0.39
CA ASN A 114 -26.13 -34.47 -0.62
C ASN A 114 -26.40 -35.27 0.66
N SER A 115 -27.53 -35.02 1.30
CA SER A 115 -27.97 -35.72 2.52
C SER A 115 -28.29 -37.20 2.31
N GLU A 116 -28.42 -37.67 1.06
CA GLU A 116 -28.62 -39.10 0.76
C GLU A 116 -27.31 -39.92 0.83
N GLU A 117 -26.14 -39.26 0.85
CA GLU A 117 -24.85 -39.91 1.06
C GLU A 117 -24.52 -39.98 2.55
N THR A 118 -25.25 -40.82 3.29
CA THR A 118 -25.11 -40.95 4.74
C THR A 118 -23.78 -41.57 5.14
N CYS A 119 -23.05 -40.93 6.07
CA CYS A 119 -21.70 -41.34 6.44
C CYS A 119 -21.44 -41.22 7.95
N LYS A 120 -20.40 -41.90 8.43
CA LYS A 120 -19.91 -41.79 9.82
C LYS A 120 -18.41 -41.92 9.88
N PHE A 121 -17.80 -41.36 10.91
CA PHE A 121 -16.39 -41.60 11.19
C PHE A 121 -16.15 -43.01 11.72
N LYS A 122 -15.02 -43.57 11.32
CA LYS A 122 -14.48 -44.81 11.82
C LYS A 122 -12.99 -44.63 12.07
N GLU A 123 -12.53 -44.94 13.26
CA GLU A 123 -11.10 -44.93 13.59
C GLU A 123 -10.34 -45.98 12.76
N GLU A 124 -9.14 -45.61 12.32
CA GLU A 124 -8.22 -46.43 11.53
C GLU A 124 -6.85 -46.48 12.23
N ASP A 125 -6.18 -47.63 12.18
CA ASP A 125 -4.85 -47.79 12.77
C ASP A 125 -3.85 -46.77 12.21
N CYS A 126 -3.13 -46.11 13.10
CA CYS A 126 -2.12 -45.10 12.78
C CYS A 126 -0.82 -45.39 13.55
N GLU A 127 0.30 -45.49 12.83
CA GLU A 127 1.62 -45.70 13.45
C GLU A 127 2.25 -44.39 13.97
N ARG A 128 1.66 -43.23 13.68
CA ARG A 128 2.14 -41.93 14.14
C ARG A 128 1.81 -41.74 15.62
N LYS A 129 2.84 -41.49 16.42
CA LYS A 129 2.68 -41.21 17.86
C LYS A 129 1.90 -39.92 18.07
N GLY A 130 0.92 -39.98 18.98
CA GLY A 130 0.09 -38.82 19.34
C GLY A 130 -0.85 -38.37 18.21
N VAL A 131 -1.25 -39.31 17.35
CA VAL A 131 -2.17 -39.06 16.23
C VAL A 131 -3.24 -40.15 16.22
N THR A 132 -4.50 -39.73 16.27
CA THR A 132 -5.64 -40.61 16.03
C THR A 132 -6.13 -40.38 14.61
N ARG A 133 -6.24 -41.46 13.82
CA ARG A 133 -6.66 -41.38 12.41
C ARG A 133 -8.09 -41.89 12.26
N TYR A 134 -8.86 -41.20 11.44
CA TYR A 134 -10.25 -41.55 11.13
C TYR A 134 -10.44 -41.60 9.62
N VAL A 135 -11.33 -42.47 9.17
CA VAL A 135 -11.86 -42.49 7.81
C VAL A 135 -13.36 -42.23 7.86
N LEU A 136 -13.85 -41.43 6.91
CA LEU A 136 -15.28 -41.23 6.74
C LEU A 136 -15.84 -42.31 5.82
N VAL A 137 -16.76 -43.11 6.33
CA VAL A 137 -17.29 -44.29 5.63
C VAL A 137 -18.80 -44.19 5.38
N PRO A 138 -19.30 -44.69 4.23
CA PRO A 138 -20.73 -44.82 3.97
C PRO A 138 -21.48 -45.62 5.03
N THR A 139 -22.76 -45.29 5.23
CA THR A 139 -23.69 -46.02 6.11
C THR A 139 -25.03 -46.28 5.43
N GLY A 140 -25.81 -47.24 5.95
CA GLY A 140 -27.17 -47.54 5.48
C GLY A 140 -27.23 -47.92 3.99
N ASP A 141 -28.33 -47.56 3.34
CA ASP A 141 -28.58 -47.84 1.91
C ASP A 141 -27.51 -47.25 0.98
N TYR A 142 -26.82 -46.19 1.40
CA TYR A 142 -25.69 -45.64 0.64
C TYR A 142 -24.47 -46.58 0.69
N ALA A 143 -24.18 -47.20 1.84
CA ALA A 143 -23.10 -48.18 1.94
C ALA A 143 -23.33 -49.38 1.01
N ASP A 144 -24.54 -49.94 1.01
CA ASP A 144 -24.87 -51.10 0.16
C ASP A 144 -24.68 -50.79 -1.33
N ARG A 145 -25.03 -49.57 -1.77
CA ARG A 145 -24.82 -49.11 -3.15
C ARG A 145 -23.34 -49.01 -3.51
N ILE A 146 -22.53 -48.45 -2.61
CA ILE A 146 -21.08 -48.29 -2.83
C ILE A 146 -20.38 -49.65 -2.83
N GLU A 147 -20.73 -50.55 -1.92
CA GLU A 147 -20.18 -51.91 -1.87
C GLU A 147 -20.47 -52.68 -3.17
N ALA A 148 -21.71 -52.65 -3.65
CA ALA A 148 -22.09 -53.29 -4.91
C ALA A 148 -21.33 -52.72 -6.12
N ALA A 149 -21.13 -51.40 -6.18
CA ALA A 149 -20.35 -50.74 -7.23
C ALA A 149 -18.86 -51.11 -7.16
N MET A 150 -18.28 -51.24 -5.95
CA MET A 150 -16.92 -51.73 -5.76
C MET A 150 -16.76 -53.18 -6.21
N GLU A 151 -17.71 -54.06 -5.89
CA GLU A 151 -17.74 -55.46 -6.37
C GLU A 151 -17.84 -55.54 -7.91
N ALA A 152 -18.60 -54.63 -8.52
CA ALA A 152 -18.68 -54.46 -9.96
C ALA A 152 -17.40 -53.87 -10.60
N LYS A 153 -16.36 -53.59 -9.80
CA LYS A 153 -15.09 -52.99 -10.21
C LYS A 153 -15.24 -51.61 -10.85
N GLU A 154 -16.26 -50.86 -10.44
CA GLU A 154 -16.43 -49.47 -10.86
C GLU A 154 -15.38 -48.58 -10.19
N ALA A 155 -14.93 -47.55 -10.91
CA ALA A 155 -13.98 -46.58 -10.36
C ALA A 155 -14.73 -45.56 -9.51
N ILE A 156 -14.53 -45.61 -8.19
CA ILE A 156 -15.16 -44.73 -7.21
C ILE A 156 -14.06 -43.82 -6.67
N PRO A 157 -13.94 -42.58 -7.19
CA PRO A 157 -12.87 -41.67 -6.81
C PRO A 157 -12.97 -41.24 -5.35
N SER A 158 -14.18 -41.12 -4.81
CA SER A 158 -14.47 -40.68 -3.44
C SER A 158 -15.87 -41.13 -3.04
N THR A 159 -16.14 -41.17 -1.73
CA THR A 159 -17.46 -41.39 -1.13
C THR A 159 -17.80 -40.20 -0.23
N CYS A 160 -18.99 -40.19 0.38
CA CYS A 160 -19.38 -39.23 1.41
C CYS A 160 -19.21 -37.77 0.97
N ASN A 161 -19.87 -37.38 -0.13
CA ASN A 161 -19.80 -36.03 -0.70
C ASN A 161 -18.36 -35.58 -1.04
N GLY A 162 -17.46 -36.52 -1.31
CA GLY A 162 -16.06 -36.25 -1.67
C GLY A 162 -15.05 -36.38 -0.53
N TRP A 163 -15.51 -36.51 0.72
CA TRP A 163 -14.67 -36.54 1.92
C TRP A 163 -14.27 -37.95 2.36
N GLY A 164 -15.02 -38.97 1.95
CA GLY A 164 -14.77 -40.37 2.25
C GLY A 164 -13.84 -41.04 1.25
N ALA A 165 -13.19 -42.11 1.69
CA ALA A 165 -12.33 -42.92 0.84
C ALA A 165 -13.17 -43.70 -0.19
N GLY A 166 -12.75 -43.64 -1.46
CA GLY A 166 -13.22 -44.55 -2.52
C GLY A 166 -12.22 -45.67 -2.74
N ASN A 167 -12.26 -46.32 -3.91
CA ASN A 167 -11.26 -47.32 -4.31
C ASN A 167 -10.08 -46.70 -5.12
N SER A 168 -9.97 -45.37 -5.10
CA SER A 168 -8.96 -44.59 -5.80
C SER A 168 -8.39 -43.49 -4.90
N GLY A 169 -7.12 -43.66 -4.51
CA GLY A 169 -6.43 -42.77 -3.56
C GLY A 169 -6.74 -43.09 -2.10
N ARG A 170 -6.34 -42.20 -1.20
CA ARG A 170 -6.61 -42.26 0.24
C ARG A 170 -7.18 -40.93 0.71
N ARG A 171 -8.23 -41.00 1.53
CA ARG A 171 -8.81 -39.86 2.25
C ARG A 171 -9.01 -40.26 3.68
N TYR A 172 -8.47 -39.46 4.59
CA TYR A 172 -8.57 -39.70 6.02
C TYR A 172 -8.41 -38.38 6.76
N PHE A 173 -8.77 -38.42 8.04
CA PHE A 173 -8.70 -37.33 8.97
C PHE A 173 -7.74 -37.72 10.10
N GLU A 174 -7.03 -36.74 10.63
CA GLU A 174 -6.17 -36.93 11.80
C GLU A 174 -6.49 -35.88 12.86
N ILE A 175 -6.59 -36.32 14.11
CA ILE A 175 -6.53 -35.45 15.29
C ILE A 175 -5.17 -35.68 15.91
N HIS A 176 -4.42 -34.59 16.11
CA HIS A 176 -3.10 -34.65 16.74
C HIS A 176 -3.25 -34.27 18.21
N ASP A 177 -2.68 -35.05 19.12
CA ASP A 177 -2.70 -34.77 20.58
C ASP A 177 -2.06 -33.41 20.94
N SER A 178 -1.25 -32.86 20.02
CA SER A 178 -0.66 -31.53 20.16
C SER A 178 -1.67 -30.39 19.99
N HIS A 179 -2.76 -30.63 19.25
CA HIS A 179 -3.81 -29.67 18.91
C HIS A 179 -5.16 -30.40 18.83
N PRO A 180 -5.71 -30.85 19.99
CA PRO A 180 -6.96 -31.62 20.01
C PRO A 180 -8.18 -30.82 19.55
N ASP A 181 -8.07 -29.49 19.43
CA ASP A 181 -9.07 -28.58 18.88
C ASP A 181 -9.12 -28.56 17.34
N LYS A 182 -8.36 -29.43 16.67
CA LYS A 182 -8.25 -29.47 15.20
C LYS A 182 -8.30 -30.88 14.64
N ALA A 183 -9.11 -31.04 13.58
CA ALA A 183 -9.08 -32.20 12.71
C ALA A 183 -8.45 -31.83 11.35
N ILE A 184 -7.51 -32.65 10.87
CA ILE A 184 -6.79 -32.44 9.61
C ILE A 184 -7.29 -33.46 8.60
N PHE A 185 -8.01 -33.02 7.57
CA PHE A 185 -8.31 -33.82 6.41
C PHE A 185 -7.12 -33.88 5.46
N MET A 186 -6.85 -35.07 4.90
CA MET A 186 -5.84 -35.29 3.87
C MET A 186 -6.43 -36.04 2.68
N GLU A 187 -6.21 -35.51 1.48
CA GLU A 187 -6.47 -36.20 0.21
C GLU A 187 -5.15 -36.56 -0.48
N ILE A 188 -4.95 -37.85 -0.69
CA ILE A 188 -3.80 -38.39 -1.40
C ILE A 188 -4.30 -39.14 -2.63
N GLY A 189 -3.88 -38.71 -3.81
CA GLY A 189 -4.24 -39.37 -5.08
C GLY A 189 -3.65 -40.77 -5.24
N GLN A 190 -4.02 -41.47 -6.31
CA GLN A 190 -3.45 -42.79 -6.66
C GLN A 190 -1.97 -42.72 -7.07
N GLU A 191 -1.53 -41.58 -7.59
CA GLU A 191 -0.15 -41.31 -7.98
C GLU A 191 0.73 -40.99 -6.76
N GLN A 192 2.05 -40.95 -6.94
CA GLN A 192 2.97 -40.56 -5.88
C GLN A 192 2.57 -39.21 -5.26
N PRO A 193 2.47 -39.10 -3.91
CA PRO A 193 1.90 -37.92 -3.26
C PRO A 193 2.77 -36.68 -3.45
N LEU A 194 2.11 -35.54 -3.67
CA LEU A 194 2.79 -34.22 -3.82
C LEU A 194 3.26 -33.63 -2.49
N PHE A 195 2.96 -34.27 -1.36
CA PHE A 195 3.46 -33.93 -0.04
C PHE A 195 3.72 -35.19 0.75
N ASP A 196 4.51 -35.09 1.82
CA ASP A 196 4.78 -36.21 2.73
C ASP A 196 3.80 -36.15 3.90
N PRO A 197 2.77 -37.02 3.98
CA PRO A 197 1.75 -36.94 5.01
C PRO A 197 2.33 -37.15 6.41
N GLU A 198 3.38 -37.96 6.53
CA GLU A 198 4.05 -38.28 7.79
C GLU A 198 4.86 -37.09 8.35
N SER A 199 5.12 -36.09 7.50
CA SER A 199 5.82 -34.86 7.89
C SER A 199 4.92 -33.75 8.40
N ILE A 200 3.59 -33.91 8.30
CA ILE A 200 2.64 -32.86 8.68
C ILE A 200 2.68 -32.66 10.18
N VAL A 201 2.99 -31.44 10.60
CA VAL A 201 2.85 -30.99 11.98
C VAL A 201 2.04 -29.70 12.04
N LEU A 202 1.24 -29.57 13.09
CA LEU A 202 0.57 -28.34 13.44
C LEU A 202 1.52 -27.47 14.27
N THR A 203 1.50 -26.17 14.00
CA THR A 203 2.33 -25.17 14.69
C THR A 203 1.44 -24.12 15.32
N ASP A 204 1.76 -23.77 16.57
CA ASP A 204 1.09 -22.68 17.25
C ASP A 204 1.41 -21.35 16.58
N ILE A 205 0.36 -20.59 16.27
CA ILE A 205 0.50 -19.19 15.90
C ILE A 205 0.27 -18.37 17.17
N PRO A 206 1.29 -17.67 17.69
CA PRO A 206 1.17 -16.96 18.95
C PRO A 206 0.13 -15.86 18.86
N LEU A 207 -0.73 -15.78 19.89
CA LEU A 207 -1.67 -14.68 20.05
C LEU A 207 -0.92 -13.39 20.36
N GLN A 208 -1.33 -12.32 19.70
CA GLN A 208 -0.75 -10.98 19.88
C GLN A 208 -1.86 -9.98 20.12
N THR A 209 -1.66 -9.06 21.07
CA THR A 209 -2.52 -7.89 21.20
C THR A 209 -1.96 -6.79 20.33
N VAL A 210 -2.74 -6.35 19.35
CA VAL A 210 -2.40 -5.25 18.45
C VAL A 210 -3.34 -4.08 18.71
N ARG A 211 -2.80 -2.87 18.58
CA ARG A 211 -3.53 -1.60 18.68
C ARG A 211 -3.27 -0.82 17.43
N GLY A 212 -4.28 -0.16 16.90
CA GLY A 212 -4.12 0.51 15.62
C GLY A 212 -5.41 1.01 15.03
N GLU A 213 -5.32 1.27 13.74
CA GLU A 213 -6.41 1.75 12.94
C GLU A 213 -7.09 0.58 12.24
N LEU A 214 -8.40 0.47 12.45
CA LEU A 214 -9.28 -0.46 11.77
C LEU A 214 -10.13 0.31 10.76
N VAL A 215 -10.13 -0.14 9.51
CA VAL A 215 -10.98 0.39 8.44
C VAL A 215 -11.78 -0.75 7.84
N ILE A 216 -13.11 -0.63 7.88
CA ILE A 216 -14.05 -1.56 7.26
C ILE A 216 -14.98 -0.78 6.33
N GLY A 217 -15.07 -1.22 5.09
CA GLY A 217 -15.92 -0.65 4.04
C GLY A 217 -16.31 -1.68 3.00
N HIS A 218 -16.86 -1.21 1.86
CA HIS A 218 -17.15 -2.08 0.73
C HIS A 218 -15.83 -2.68 0.20
N GLU A 219 -15.66 -3.99 0.30
CA GLU A 219 -14.45 -4.73 -0.12
C GLU A 219 -13.13 -4.32 0.58
N VAL A 220 -13.21 -3.53 1.65
CA VAL A 220 -12.03 -3.09 2.42
C VAL A 220 -12.19 -3.57 3.85
N ARG A 221 -11.20 -4.33 4.35
CA ARG A 221 -11.11 -4.79 5.74
C ARG A 221 -9.65 -4.79 6.16
N THR A 222 -9.19 -3.65 6.65
CA THR A 222 -7.76 -3.40 6.86
C THR A 222 -7.45 -2.98 8.28
N PHE A 223 -6.29 -3.38 8.76
CA PHE A 223 -5.74 -2.95 10.02
C PHE A 223 -4.31 -2.44 9.85
N THR A 224 -4.01 -1.27 10.42
CA THR A 224 -2.67 -0.69 10.47
C THR A 224 -2.27 -0.57 11.93
N SER A 225 -1.22 -1.29 12.35
CA SER A 225 -0.77 -1.27 13.75
C SER A 225 -0.12 0.08 14.09
N CYS A 226 -0.30 0.57 15.32
CA CYS A 226 0.35 1.78 15.81
C CYS A 226 1.87 1.71 15.62
N GLY A 227 2.45 2.70 14.93
CA GLY A 227 3.89 2.76 14.65
C GLY A 227 4.38 1.82 13.53
N ASP A 228 3.47 1.10 12.87
CA ASP A 228 3.76 0.34 11.65
C ASP A 228 3.34 1.17 10.42
N THR A 229 4.01 0.93 9.28
CA THR A 229 3.63 1.50 7.97
C THR A 229 2.94 0.46 7.08
N MET A 230 2.88 -0.79 7.52
CA MET A 230 2.27 -1.89 6.79
C MET A 230 0.77 -2.01 7.09
N VAL A 231 0.00 -2.33 6.05
CA VAL A 231 -1.44 -2.57 6.12
C VAL A 231 -1.68 -4.08 6.04
N TYR A 232 -2.49 -4.60 6.95
CA TYR A 232 -2.85 -6.02 7.04
C TYR A 232 -4.31 -6.21 6.69
N TRP A 233 -4.63 -7.30 6.01
CA TRP A 233 -6.01 -7.71 5.78
C TRP A 233 -6.59 -8.36 7.04
N VAL A 234 -7.86 -8.08 7.34
CA VAL A 234 -8.51 -8.56 8.56
C VAL A 234 -9.50 -9.68 8.23
N LYS A 235 -9.29 -10.85 8.85
CA LYS A 235 -10.24 -11.96 8.90
C LYS A 235 -10.83 -12.01 10.32
N ASP A 236 -12.14 -11.80 10.46
CA ASP A 236 -12.83 -11.82 11.75
C ASP A 236 -13.48 -13.18 12.01
N LEU A 237 -12.99 -13.94 13.00
CA LEU A 237 -13.62 -15.18 13.45
C LEU A 237 -14.63 -14.96 14.58
N THR A 238 -14.65 -13.76 15.18
CA THR A 238 -15.49 -13.48 16.35
C THR A 238 -16.95 -13.20 15.98
N GLY A 239 -17.20 -12.77 14.74
CA GLY A 239 -18.48 -12.23 14.30
C GLY A 239 -18.88 -10.89 14.96
N LYS A 240 -18.04 -10.37 15.87
CA LYS A 240 -18.31 -9.18 16.70
C LYS A 240 -17.60 -7.92 16.18
N LEU A 241 -16.60 -8.05 15.32
CA LEU A 241 -15.79 -6.91 14.89
C LEU A 241 -16.63 -5.92 14.08
N LEU A 242 -17.37 -6.42 13.09
CA LEU A 242 -18.20 -5.58 12.22
C LEU A 242 -19.31 -4.85 13.00
N PRO A 243 -20.12 -5.51 13.86
CA PRO A 243 -21.08 -4.80 14.70
C PRO A 243 -20.45 -3.74 15.61
N THR A 244 -19.29 -4.02 16.20
CA THR A 244 -18.60 -3.08 17.11
C THR A 244 -18.08 -1.87 16.34
N TYR A 245 -17.53 -2.07 15.14
CA TYR A 245 -17.10 -1.01 14.25
C TYR A 245 -18.26 -0.16 13.72
N ASP A 246 -19.37 -0.78 13.30
CA ASP A 246 -20.57 -0.07 12.84
C ASP A 246 -21.14 0.83 13.95
N ASN A 247 -21.16 0.34 15.20
CA ASN A 247 -21.58 1.12 16.35
C ASN A 247 -20.62 2.29 16.63
N ALA A 248 -19.30 2.06 16.57
CA ALA A 248 -18.30 3.10 16.77
C ALA A 248 -18.37 4.21 15.71
N THR A 249 -18.67 3.86 14.46
CA THR A 249 -18.73 4.79 13.32
C THR A 249 -20.13 5.36 13.06
N GLN A 250 -21.08 5.08 13.95
CA GLN A 250 -22.49 5.50 13.84
C GLN A 250 -23.14 5.09 12.49
N GLY A 251 -22.74 3.94 11.95
CA GLY A 251 -23.25 3.42 10.68
C GLY A 251 -22.65 4.06 9.42
N THR A 252 -21.55 4.82 9.54
CA THR A 252 -20.83 5.40 8.39
C THR A 252 -20.02 4.32 7.67
N ARG A 253 -20.69 3.53 6.81
CA ARG A 253 -20.15 2.31 6.17
C ARG A 253 -19.19 2.52 4.99
N ASN A 254 -18.50 3.65 4.93
CA ASN A 254 -17.64 4.03 3.80
C ASN A 254 -16.14 4.02 4.14
N GLY A 255 -15.69 3.12 5.02
CA GLY A 255 -14.27 3.05 5.39
C GLY A 255 -13.82 4.15 6.34
N TYR A 256 -14.70 4.57 7.26
CA TYR A 256 -14.36 5.56 8.29
C TYR A 256 -13.40 4.95 9.32
N PRO A 257 -12.16 5.44 9.46
CA PRO A 257 -11.19 4.80 10.35
C PRO A 257 -11.62 4.84 11.82
N ALA A 258 -11.43 3.72 12.52
CA ALA A 258 -11.71 3.59 13.95
C ALA A 258 -10.46 3.08 14.69
N TYR A 259 -10.27 3.49 15.93
CA TYR A 259 -9.28 2.87 16.80
C TYR A 259 -9.77 1.48 17.15
N ALA A 260 -8.89 0.49 17.11
CA ALA A 260 -9.18 -0.83 17.63
C ALA A 260 -8.02 -1.42 18.44
N GLU A 261 -8.37 -2.10 19.54
CA GLU A 261 -7.51 -3.04 20.24
C GLU A 261 -8.05 -4.46 19.98
N LEU A 262 -7.24 -5.30 19.35
CA LEU A 262 -7.61 -6.63 18.90
C LEU A 262 -6.61 -7.67 19.43
N GLN A 263 -7.09 -8.87 19.77
CA GLN A 263 -6.24 -10.05 19.86
C GLN A 263 -6.27 -10.77 18.52
N ILE A 264 -5.09 -11.04 17.97
CA ILE A 264 -4.93 -11.61 16.62
C ILE A 264 -3.97 -12.78 16.60
N ARG A 265 -4.10 -13.62 15.57
CA ARG A 265 -3.06 -14.48 15.02
C ARG A 265 -2.56 -13.87 13.71
N ASN A 266 -1.25 -13.72 13.56
CA ASN A 266 -0.67 -13.28 12.30
C ASN A 266 -0.48 -14.49 11.38
N MET A 267 -1.35 -14.62 10.38
CA MET A 267 -1.39 -15.77 9.48
C MET A 267 -0.35 -15.67 8.34
N GLY A 268 0.37 -14.55 8.26
CA GLY A 268 1.34 -14.27 7.20
C GLY A 268 0.69 -13.79 5.91
N LYS A 269 1.47 -13.77 4.83
CA LYS A 269 1.05 -13.22 3.54
C LYS A 269 0.07 -14.14 2.82
N SER A 270 -0.96 -13.55 2.22
CA SER A 270 -1.77 -14.19 1.17
C SER A 270 -1.24 -13.80 -0.20
N TYR A 271 -1.30 -14.70 -1.17
CA TYR A 271 -0.83 -14.42 -2.53
C TYR A 271 -1.97 -14.19 -3.54
N GLU A 272 -3.23 -14.40 -3.13
CA GLU A 272 -4.41 -14.21 -3.99
C GLU A 272 -5.61 -13.68 -3.20
N GLY A 273 -6.66 -13.24 -3.93
CA GLY A 273 -7.85 -12.60 -3.37
C GLY A 273 -7.59 -11.16 -2.89
N PHE A 274 -8.57 -10.57 -2.18
CA PHE A 274 -8.45 -9.21 -1.64
C PHE A 274 -7.19 -9.05 -0.77
N ALA A 275 -6.83 -10.07 0.01
CA ALA A 275 -5.66 -10.06 0.89
C ALA A 275 -4.30 -10.00 0.16
N ALA A 276 -4.23 -10.26 -1.15
CA ALA A 276 -2.96 -10.35 -1.89
C ALA A 276 -2.15 -9.06 -1.94
N GLY A 277 -2.84 -7.91 -1.89
CA GLY A 277 -2.24 -6.59 -1.92
C GLY A 277 -1.63 -6.13 -0.59
N TYR A 278 -1.79 -6.91 0.47
CA TYR A 278 -1.46 -6.52 1.85
C TYR A 278 -0.21 -7.23 2.38
N ALA A 279 0.36 -6.71 3.47
CA ALA A 279 1.58 -7.25 4.07
C ALA A 279 1.36 -8.64 4.69
N GLY A 280 0.16 -8.88 5.20
CA GLY A 280 -0.26 -10.14 5.79
C GLY A 280 -1.74 -10.15 6.14
N VAL A 281 -2.19 -11.26 6.72
CA VAL A 281 -3.55 -11.44 7.22
C VAL A 281 -3.52 -11.55 8.74
N TYR A 282 -4.31 -10.70 9.40
CA TYR A 282 -4.61 -10.79 10.82
C TYR A 282 -5.95 -11.51 10.99
N GLU A 283 -5.89 -12.67 11.63
CA GLU A 283 -7.07 -13.40 12.07
C GLU A 283 -7.42 -12.93 13.49
N VAL A 284 -8.59 -12.31 13.64
CA VAL A 284 -9.05 -11.74 14.92
C VAL A 284 -9.71 -12.81 15.75
N THR A 285 -9.16 -13.05 16.94
CA THR A 285 -9.66 -14.02 17.92
C THR A 285 -10.46 -13.36 19.04
N GLU A 286 -10.20 -12.08 19.32
CA GLU A 286 -10.93 -11.29 20.33
C GLU A 286 -10.99 -9.82 19.91
N VAL A 287 -12.16 -9.20 20.07
CA VAL A 287 -12.38 -7.76 19.91
C VAL A 287 -12.45 -7.13 21.29
N ARG A 288 -11.44 -6.34 21.68
CA ARG A 288 -11.39 -5.72 23.01
C ARG A 288 -12.01 -4.33 23.03
N GLU A 289 -11.64 -3.49 22.08
CA GLU A 289 -12.15 -2.13 21.99
C GLU A 289 -12.22 -1.71 20.51
N VAL A 290 -13.30 -1.05 20.12
CA VAL A 290 -13.38 -0.27 18.87
C VAL A 290 -14.09 1.04 19.16
N LYS A 291 -13.49 2.17 18.78
CA LYS A 291 -14.08 3.50 18.99
C LYS A 291 -13.63 4.51 17.92
N THR A 292 -14.51 5.46 17.62
CA THR A 292 -14.12 6.72 16.97
C THR A 292 -13.81 7.74 18.06
N VAL A 293 -12.77 8.56 17.86
CA VAL A 293 -12.40 9.57 18.85
C VAL A 293 -12.80 10.93 18.30
N ALA A 294 -14.00 11.41 18.67
CA ALA A 294 -14.34 12.82 18.45
C ALA A 294 -13.60 13.67 19.48
N LEU A 295 -12.66 14.49 19.03
CA LEU A 295 -11.82 15.32 19.88
C LEU A 295 -12.06 16.79 19.53
N THR A 296 -12.49 17.60 20.50
CA THR A 296 -12.42 19.06 20.36
C THR A 296 -11.07 19.53 20.87
N ALA A 297 -10.27 20.19 20.02
CA ALA A 297 -8.95 20.66 20.39
C ALA A 297 -9.03 21.63 21.58
N GLY A 298 -8.25 21.36 22.62
CA GLY A 298 -8.22 22.17 23.85
C GLY A 298 -7.53 23.52 23.64
N LYS A 299 -7.68 24.41 24.63
CA LYS A 299 -6.99 25.73 24.64
C LYS A 299 -5.56 25.66 25.19
N ASN A 300 -5.22 24.59 25.90
CA ASN A 300 -3.89 24.38 26.48
C ASN A 300 -2.99 23.71 25.45
N TYR A 301 -1.80 24.26 25.26
CA TYR A 301 -0.78 23.73 24.37
C TYR A 301 0.32 23.07 25.18
N ASP A 302 0.91 22.02 24.61
CA ASP A 302 2.10 21.39 25.14
C ASP A 302 3.08 21.12 23.98
N SER A 303 4.33 20.81 24.31
CA SER A 303 5.40 20.64 23.34
C SER A 303 6.13 19.32 23.49
N ARG A 304 6.31 18.62 22.37
CA ARG A 304 7.12 17.41 22.28
C ARG A 304 8.45 17.71 21.59
N LYS A 305 9.55 17.40 22.26
CA LYS A 305 10.91 17.54 21.71
C LYS A 305 11.51 16.19 21.32
N ILE A 306 12.16 16.13 20.17
CA ILE A 306 12.84 14.95 19.64
C ILE A 306 14.21 15.36 19.11
N SER A 307 15.28 14.82 19.69
CA SER A 307 16.64 15.10 19.22
C SER A 307 16.97 14.26 17.98
N VAL A 308 17.61 14.89 17.00
CA VAL A 308 17.90 14.31 15.69
C VAL A 308 19.30 14.69 15.21
N ASP A 309 19.95 13.77 14.49
CA ASP A 309 21.29 14.02 13.96
C ASP A 309 21.25 14.91 12.71
N SER A 310 20.36 14.58 11.77
CA SER A 310 20.21 15.31 10.51
C SER A 310 18.82 15.10 9.91
N LEU A 311 18.29 16.12 9.24
CA LEU A 311 17.06 16.06 8.47
C LEU A 311 17.31 16.55 7.04
N ASN A 312 16.56 16.01 6.09
CA ASN A 312 16.55 16.49 4.71
C ASN A 312 15.12 16.68 4.18
N THR A 313 14.19 15.85 4.64
CA THR A 313 12.85 15.75 4.05
C THR A 313 11.77 15.86 5.11
N LEU A 314 10.77 16.69 4.87
CA LEU A 314 9.51 16.70 5.60
C LEU A 314 8.42 16.02 4.75
N VAL A 315 7.81 14.96 5.27
CA VAL A 315 6.60 14.37 4.70
C VAL A 315 5.47 14.50 5.72
N THR A 316 4.37 15.12 5.32
CA THR A 316 3.15 15.17 6.13
C THR A 316 1.98 14.51 5.42
N SER A 317 1.19 13.75 6.19
CA SER A 317 -0.12 13.23 5.79
C SER A 317 -1.22 13.69 6.74
N ALA A 318 -0.95 14.69 7.57
CA ALA A 318 -1.87 15.19 8.57
C ALA A 318 -3.11 15.86 7.93
N SER A 319 -4.26 15.73 8.58
CA SER A 319 -5.48 16.44 8.18
C SER A 319 -5.57 17.87 8.75
N LEU A 320 -4.70 18.21 9.69
CA LEU A 320 -4.59 19.52 10.31
C LEU A 320 -3.45 20.33 9.67
N ASP A 321 -3.60 21.66 9.68
CA ASP A 321 -2.57 22.56 9.18
C ASP A 321 -1.28 22.45 10.01
N ILE A 322 -0.13 22.41 9.32
CA ILE A 322 1.19 22.38 9.92
C ILE A 322 1.94 23.65 9.53
N ILE A 323 2.40 24.40 10.52
CA ILE A 323 3.29 25.53 10.32
C ILE A 323 4.72 25.07 10.58
N TYR A 324 5.50 24.93 9.51
CA TYR A 324 6.93 24.65 9.59
C TYR A 324 7.74 25.93 9.74
N THR A 325 8.64 25.93 10.72
CA THR A 325 9.60 27.01 10.98
C THR A 325 11.01 26.40 11.08
N PRO A 326 11.94 26.75 10.16
CA PRO A 326 13.29 26.23 10.21
C PRO A 326 14.07 26.79 11.41
N THR A 327 14.87 25.96 12.08
CA THR A 327 15.74 26.35 13.20
C THR A 327 17.22 26.04 12.90
N PRO A 328 17.91 26.88 12.11
CA PRO A 328 19.32 26.67 11.78
C PRO A 328 20.21 26.56 13.02
N GLY A 329 21.05 25.52 13.08
CA GLY A 329 21.98 25.28 14.18
C GLY A 329 21.41 24.48 15.36
N GLU A 330 20.09 24.30 15.41
CA GLU A 330 19.45 23.42 16.39
C GLU A 330 19.53 21.95 15.96
N LYS A 331 19.39 21.03 16.93
CA LYS A 331 19.35 19.57 16.70
C LYS A 331 18.05 18.93 17.12
N ASP A 332 17.07 19.73 17.52
CA ASP A 332 15.81 19.24 18.05
C ASP A 332 14.67 19.60 17.11
N ILE A 333 13.77 18.64 16.94
CA ILE A 333 12.42 18.89 16.46
C ILE A 333 11.57 19.26 17.68
N GLU A 334 10.82 20.34 17.59
CA GLU A 334 9.84 20.78 18.58
C GLU A 334 8.47 20.85 17.91
N LEU A 335 7.54 20.03 18.40
CA LEU A 335 6.14 19.99 17.97
C LEU A 335 5.26 20.56 19.06
N ASN A 336 4.57 21.65 18.74
CA ASN A 336 3.67 22.33 19.64
C ASN A 336 2.24 22.28 19.09
N ALA A 337 1.32 21.76 19.89
CA ALA A 337 -0.10 21.61 19.55
C ALA A 337 -0.92 21.53 20.84
N PRO A 338 -2.27 21.58 20.77
CA PRO A 338 -3.10 21.36 21.94
C PRO A 338 -2.77 20.04 22.65
N GLU A 339 -2.70 20.07 23.98
CA GLU A 339 -2.21 18.94 24.81
C GLU A 339 -2.99 17.64 24.55
N ASN A 340 -4.29 17.77 24.27
CA ASN A 340 -5.18 16.65 23.99
C ASN A 340 -5.10 16.16 22.53
N VAL A 341 -4.47 16.92 21.62
CA VAL A 341 -4.23 16.57 20.21
C VAL A 341 -2.89 15.85 20.04
N LEU A 342 -1.85 16.24 20.77
CA LEU A 342 -0.50 15.67 20.67
C LEU A 342 -0.44 14.13 20.66
N PRO A 343 -1.22 13.38 21.48
CA PRO A 343 -1.19 11.91 21.48
C PRO A 343 -1.66 11.26 20.16
N PHE A 344 -2.33 12.04 19.31
CA PHE A 344 -2.84 11.63 17.99
C PHE A 344 -1.89 12.00 16.86
N LEU A 345 -0.82 12.75 17.14
CA LEU A 345 0.25 13.00 16.17
C LEU A 345 1.25 11.85 16.21
N GLU A 346 1.47 11.25 15.04
CA GLU A 346 2.51 10.25 14.81
C GLU A 346 3.70 10.93 14.15
N VAL A 347 4.75 11.13 14.95
CA VAL A 347 5.96 11.79 14.51
C VAL A 347 7.15 10.89 14.75
N TYR A 348 7.88 10.61 13.69
CA TYR A 348 9.14 9.88 13.75
C TYR A 348 10.07 10.28 12.61
N VAL A 349 11.35 9.99 12.80
CA VAL A 349 12.41 10.22 11.80
C VAL A 349 12.96 8.89 11.37
N ASN A 350 13.00 8.64 10.05
CA ASN A 350 13.57 7.42 9.52
C ASN A 350 15.11 7.52 9.41
N LYS A 351 15.77 6.40 9.12
CA LYS A 351 17.24 6.31 8.99
C LYS A 351 17.82 7.21 7.89
N ASN A 352 16.99 7.68 6.96
CA ASN A 352 17.40 8.51 5.82
C ASN A 352 17.23 10.00 6.11
N GLY A 353 16.85 10.42 7.33
CA GLY A 353 16.63 11.82 7.67
C GLY A 353 15.29 12.40 7.18
N THR A 354 14.32 11.54 6.85
CA THR A 354 12.96 11.96 6.58
C THR A 354 12.18 12.07 7.89
N LEU A 355 11.69 13.27 8.19
CA LEU A 355 10.70 13.52 9.22
C LEU A 355 9.31 13.23 8.66
N LEU A 356 8.62 12.27 9.27
CA LEU A 356 7.22 11.99 8.99
C LEU A 356 6.36 12.59 10.09
N VAL A 357 5.39 13.42 9.69
CA VAL A 357 4.35 13.97 10.58
C VAL A 357 3.00 13.47 10.06
N ASN A 358 2.44 12.48 10.74
CA ASN A 358 1.14 11.93 10.44
C ASN A 358 0.15 12.17 11.58
N MET A 359 -1.14 11.96 11.31
CA MET A 359 -2.18 11.93 12.32
C MET A 359 -2.80 10.55 12.34
N LYS A 360 -3.09 10.02 13.52
CA LYS A 360 -3.85 8.77 13.66
C LYS A 360 -5.23 8.97 13.05
N HIS A 361 -5.61 8.18 12.03
CA HIS A 361 -6.78 8.53 11.21
C HIS A 361 -8.13 8.27 11.89
N PHE A 362 -8.15 7.75 13.12
CA PHE A 362 -9.38 7.49 13.89
C PHE A 362 -9.85 8.62 14.81
N ALA A 363 -9.08 9.72 14.90
CA ALA A 363 -9.49 10.90 15.65
C ALA A 363 -10.15 11.92 14.73
N ASP A 364 -11.45 12.13 14.93
CA ASP A 364 -12.18 13.27 14.35
C ASP A 364 -11.89 14.51 15.17
N ILE A 365 -10.83 15.22 14.79
CA ILE A 365 -10.38 16.40 15.52
C ILE A 365 -11.10 17.62 14.95
N SER A 366 -12.05 18.13 15.72
CA SER A 366 -12.72 19.40 15.48
C SER A 366 -12.16 20.47 16.41
N SER A 367 -12.37 21.74 16.09
CA SER A 367 -12.13 22.83 17.03
C SER A 367 -13.10 23.97 16.80
N ASP A 368 -13.52 24.60 17.89
CA ASP A 368 -14.34 25.81 17.85
C ASP A 368 -13.55 27.03 17.35
N THR A 369 -12.21 26.94 17.32
CA THR A 369 -11.30 27.98 16.83
C THR A 369 -10.25 27.37 15.91
N PRO A 370 -9.86 28.04 14.81
CA PRO A 370 -8.75 27.58 13.99
C PRO A 370 -7.50 27.37 14.84
N PHE A 371 -6.88 26.19 14.72
CA PHE A 371 -5.61 25.88 15.35
C PHE A 371 -4.71 25.17 14.33
N SER A 372 -3.40 25.23 14.58
CA SER A 372 -2.39 24.62 13.72
C SER A 372 -1.34 23.94 14.57
N ILE A 373 -0.68 22.94 13.98
CA ILE A 373 0.46 22.27 14.59
C ILE A 373 1.70 23.10 14.25
N GLU A 374 2.38 23.63 15.25
CA GLU A 374 3.65 24.31 15.05
C GLU A 374 4.78 23.27 15.05
N LEU A 375 5.54 23.22 13.97
CA LEU A 375 6.69 22.36 13.80
C LEU A 375 7.95 23.22 13.64
N LYS A 376 8.81 23.21 14.65
CA LYS A 376 10.16 23.76 14.56
C LYS A 376 11.14 22.62 14.38
N ALA A 377 12.02 22.71 13.40
CA ALA A 377 13.02 21.68 13.14
C ALA A 377 14.19 22.24 12.32
N PRO A 378 15.35 21.55 12.32
CA PRO A 378 16.47 21.90 11.44
C PRO A 378 16.04 22.12 9.97
N PRO A 379 16.73 22.98 9.22
CA PRO A 379 16.42 23.26 7.81
C PRO A 379 16.39 21.98 6.97
N MET A 380 15.39 21.88 6.10
CA MET A 380 15.18 20.77 5.16
C MET A 380 15.07 21.33 3.74
N ASP A 381 15.32 20.50 2.73
CA ASP A 381 15.31 20.89 1.32
C ASP A 381 14.17 20.25 0.52
N THR A 382 13.55 19.21 1.07
CA THR A 382 12.49 18.46 0.40
C THR A 382 11.23 18.45 1.25
N PHE A 383 10.11 18.87 0.67
CA PHE A 383 8.82 19.01 1.35
C PHE A 383 7.75 18.28 0.56
N HIS A 384 7.00 17.40 1.23
CA HIS A 384 5.91 16.66 0.62
C HIS A 384 4.69 16.75 1.53
N ASN A 385 3.62 17.37 1.04
CA ASN A 385 2.32 17.30 1.69
C ASN A 385 1.44 16.30 0.94
N LYS A 386 0.98 15.25 1.63
CA LYS A 386 -0.01 14.24 1.18
C LYS A 386 -1.34 14.37 1.91
N GLY A 387 -1.39 15.21 2.93
CA GLY A 387 -2.53 15.38 3.81
C GLY A 387 -3.58 16.31 3.23
N THR A 388 -4.72 16.40 3.92
CA THR A 388 -5.75 17.40 3.60
C THR A 388 -5.49 18.73 4.30
N GLY A 389 -4.70 18.73 5.37
CA GLY A 389 -4.24 19.94 6.04
C GLY A 389 -3.21 20.70 5.20
N THR A 390 -3.14 22.01 5.39
CA THR A 390 -2.20 22.88 4.70
C THR A 390 -0.82 22.77 5.33
N LEU A 391 0.21 22.52 4.51
CA LEU A 391 1.60 22.70 4.94
C LEU A 391 2.02 24.15 4.67
N ILE A 392 2.35 24.88 5.73
CA ILE A 392 2.76 26.28 5.69
C ILE A 392 4.25 26.36 5.97
N LEU A 393 5.06 26.62 4.95
CA LEU A 393 6.50 26.90 5.07
C LEU A 393 6.68 28.39 5.35
N LYS A 394 6.42 28.83 6.59
CA LYS A 394 6.24 30.25 6.93
C LYS A 394 7.43 31.12 6.53
N ASP A 395 8.64 30.70 6.88
CA ASP A 395 9.89 31.39 6.55
C ASP A 395 10.54 30.83 5.28
N GLY A 396 9.80 30.00 4.53
CA GLY A 396 10.22 29.37 3.28
C GLY A 396 11.38 28.39 3.44
N ALA A 397 12.30 28.39 2.47
CA ALA A 397 13.42 27.45 2.43
C ALA A 397 14.70 28.10 1.87
N TYR A 398 15.83 27.78 2.49
CA TYR A 398 17.17 28.21 2.06
C TYR A 398 18.10 27.00 1.94
N SER A 399 18.73 26.83 0.79
CA SER A 399 19.68 25.74 0.54
C SER A 399 20.71 26.13 -0.52
N ASP A 400 21.97 25.70 -0.38
CA ASP A 400 22.96 25.82 -1.46
C ASP A 400 22.71 24.82 -2.61
N GLY A 401 21.84 23.83 -2.38
CA GLY A 401 21.49 22.77 -3.31
C GLY A 401 20.11 22.96 -3.93
N ASP A 402 19.45 21.84 -4.18
CA ASP A 402 18.11 21.83 -4.76
C ASP A 402 17.06 21.95 -3.66
N VAL A 403 15.93 22.59 -3.95
CA VAL A 403 14.72 22.55 -3.11
C VAL A 403 13.61 21.88 -3.89
N ARG A 404 12.88 20.96 -3.26
CA ARG A 404 11.77 20.22 -3.87
C ARG A 404 10.52 20.35 -3.03
N VAL A 405 9.41 20.77 -3.64
CA VAL A 405 8.12 20.83 -2.98
C VAL A 405 7.06 20.07 -3.79
N THR A 406 6.45 19.08 -3.16
CA THR A 406 5.35 18.28 -3.71
C THR A 406 4.07 18.55 -2.94
N ALA A 407 3.10 19.15 -3.63
CA ALA A 407 1.78 19.49 -3.14
C ALA A 407 0.72 18.46 -3.62
N ASP A 408 0.72 17.29 -2.98
CA ASP A 408 -0.37 16.30 -3.04
C ASP A 408 -1.46 16.60 -1.97
N GLY A 409 -1.20 17.62 -1.16
CA GLY A 409 -2.06 18.38 -0.27
C GLY A 409 -1.76 19.88 -0.42
N PRO A 410 -2.57 20.79 0.15
CA PRO A 410 -2.37 22.23 0.01
C PRO A 410 -1.04 22.70 0.60
N VAL A 411 -0.32 23.59 -0.09
CA VAL A 411 0.94 24.17 0.41
C VAL A 411 0.90 25.69 0.28
N ILE A 412 1.29 26.38 1.36
CA ILE A 412 1.60 27.81 1.34
C ILE A 412 3.08 27.98 1.67
N CYS A 413 3.79 28.74 0.86
CA CYS A 413 5.23 28.89 1.00
C CYS A 413 5.66 30.34 1.10
N GLY A 414 6.52 30.63 2.08
CA GLY A 414 7.34 31.84 2.15
C GLY A 414 8.49 31.81 1.13
N PRO A 415 9.51 32.67 1.29
CA PRO A 415 10.52 32.90 0.26
C PRO A 415 11.46 31.70 0.08
N ILE A 416 11.87 31.42 -1.15
CA ILE A 416 12.82 30.34 -1.45
C ILE A 416 14.09 30.91 -2.06
N THR A 417 15.24 30.52 -1.53
CA THR A 417 16.54 30.77 -2.16
C THR A 417 17.30 29.46 -2.28
N CYS A 418 17.60 29.04 -3.51
CA CYS A 418 18.30 27.79 -3.76
C CYS A 418 19.10 27.79 -5.08
N ARG A 419 19.80 26.69 -5.36
CA ARG A 419 20.36 26.48 -6.71
C ARG A 419 19.25 26.13 -7.69
N ASP A 420 18.55 25.02 -7.47
CA ASP A 420 17.50 24.56 -8.39
C ASP A 420 16.19 24.31 -7.61
N LEU A 421 15.06 24.80 -8.12
CA LEU A 421 13.75 24.68 -7.47
C LEU A 421 12.81 23.81 -8.30
N TYR A 422 12.21 22.81 -7.65
CA TYR A 422 11.20 21.96 -8.25
C TYR A 422 9.90 22.05 -7.44
N ILE A 423 8.82 22.50 -8.07
CA ILE A 423 7.49 22.55 -7.47
C ILE A 423 6.55 21.70 -8.32
N SER A 424 5.88 20.73 -7.68
CA SER A 424 4.88 19.89 -8.32
C SER A 424 3.57 19.90 -7.54
N ALA A 425 2.44 20.04 -8.24
CA ALA A 425 1.10 19.94 -7.65
C ALA A 425 0.21 19.00 -8.47
N THR A 426 -0.62 18.19 -7.80
CA THR A 426 -1.49 17.18 -8.43
C THR A 426 -2.80 17.00 -7.66
N SER A 427 -3.79 16.32 -8.27
CA SER A 427 -5.01 15.83 -7.61
C SER A 427 -5.90 16.92 -6.99
N ASP A 428 -6.23 17.96 -7.75
CA ASP A 428 -7.06 19.10 -7.31
C ASP A 428 -6.48 19.85 -6.09
N LYS A 429 -5.15 19.90 -5.94
CA LYS A 429 -4.47 20.61 -4.83
C LYS A 429 -3.74 21.86 -5.29
N SER A 430 -3.44 22.72 -4.33
CA SER A 430 -2.84 24.03 -4.57
C SER A 430 -1.45 24.18 -3.95
N PHE A 431 -0.57 24.86 -4.66
CA PHE A 431 0.62 25.49 -4.13
C PHE A 431 0.48 27.00 -4.29
N HIS A 432 0.61 27.75 -3.21
CA HIS A 432 0.52 29.21 -3.20
C HIS A 432 1.76 29.85 -2.57
N ALA A 433 2.30 30.89 -3.20
CA ALA A 433 3.35 31.72 -2.64
C ALA A 433 3.25 33.17 -3.11
N ASP A 434 3.35 34.11 -2.17
CA ASP A 434 3.28 35.55 -2.41
C ASP A 434 4.60 36.29 -2.14
N GLN A 435 5.67 35.54 -1.82
CA GLN A 435 7.00 36.08 -1.54
C GLN A 435 8.04 35.71 -2.59
N GLN A 436 9.19 36.38 -2.53
CA GLN A 436 10.22 36.31 -3.58
C GLN A 436 10.92 34.95 -3.63
N PHE A 437 11.07 34.40 -4.83
CA PHE A 437 11.87 33.21 -5.13
C PHE A 437 13.11 33.56 -5.94
N THR A 438 14.27 33.06 -5.51
CA THR A 438 15.57 33.23 -6.19
C THR A 438 16.23 31.88 -6.40
N CYS A 439 16.49 31.51 -7.66
CA CYS A 439 17.19 30.28 -8.00
C CYS A 439 17.93 30.39 -9.33
N ARG A 440 18.70 29.38 -9.70
CA ARG A 440 19.28 29.24 -11.05
C ARG A 440 18.23 28.69 -12.00
N ASP A 441 17.72 27.49 -11.72
CA ASP A 441 16.70 26.85 -12.55
C ASP A 441 15.43 26.58 -11.71
N MET A 442 14.26 26.95 -12.24
CA MET A 442 12.96 26.69 -11.64
C MET A 442 12.13 25.79 -12.54
N THR A 443 11.57 24.71 -11.99
CA THR A 443 10.62 23.82 -12.66
C THR A 443 9.29 23.82 -11.91
N LEU A 444 8.22 24.18 -12.61
CA LEU A 444 6.84 24.14 -12.12
C LEU A 444 6.06 23.09 -12.90
N HIS A 445 5.40 22.18 -12.19
CA HIS A 445 4.67 21.08 -12.81
C HIS A 445 3.30 20.89 -12.16
N ALA A 446 2.23 21.22 -12.89
CA ALA A 446 0.86 21.05 -12.42
C ALA A 446 0.13 19.97 -13.24
N LYS A 447 -0.53 19.04 -12.54
CA LYS A 447 -1.26 17.90 -13.12
C LYS A 447 -2.65 17.77 -12.52
N ALA A 448 -3.55 17.06 -13.21
CA ALA A 448 -4.85 16.63 -12.67
C ALA A 448 -5.60 17.73 -11.89
N ASN A 449 -5.90 18.85 -12.57
CA ASN A 449 -6.62 20.01 -12.04
C ASN A 449 -5.96 20.77 -10.87
N ALA A 450 -4.69 20.49 -10.57
CA ALA A 450 -3.96 21.24 -9.56
C ALA A 450 -3.74 22.71 -9.94
N SER A 451 -3.42 23.53 -8.96
CA SER A 451 -3.08 24.95 -9.15
C SER A 451 -1.75 25.31 -8.52
N ILE A 452 -0.91 26.03 -9.25
CA ILE A 452 0.30 26.67 -8.73
C ILE A 452 0.16 28.17 -8.94
N ASP A 453 0.11 28.95 -7.86
CA ASP A 453 -0.01 30.41 -7.89
C ASP A 453 1.17 31.08 -7.18
N LEU A 454 2.06 31.67 -7.98
CA LEU A 454 3.23 32.41 -7.55
C LEU A 454 3.03 33.88 -7.86
N THR A 455 2.63 34.65 -6.85
CA THR A 455 2.34 36.09 -6.99
C THR A 455 3.50 36.97 -6.55
N GLY A 456 4.48 36.41 -5.83
CA GLY A 456 5.73 37.09 -5.49
C GLY A 456 6.76 37.05 -6.62
N GLY A 457 7.75 37.95 -6.57
CA GLY A 457 8.81 38.07 -7.58
C GLY A 457 9.63 36.79 -7.80
N ILE A 458 9.86 36.44 -9.06
CA ILE A 458 10.66 35.27 -9.45
C ILE A 458 11.94 35.73 -10.14
N THR A 459 13.10 35.40 -9.60
CA THR A 459 14.40 35.66 -10.24
C THR A 459 15.10 34.34 -10.53
N CYS A 460 15.31 34.03 -11.82
CA CYS A 460 16.02 32.81 -12.22
C CYS A 460 16.79 32.96 -13.53
N HIS A 461 17.66 32.00 -13.86
CA HIS A 461 18.20 31.87 -15.21
C HIS A 461 17.16 31.23 -16.12
N LEU A 462 16.63 30.07 -15.72
CA LEU A 462 15.68 29.28 -16.48
C LEU A 462 14.40 29.04 -15.67
N LEU A 463 13.24 29.35 -16.24
CA LEU A 463 11.94 28.92 -15.75
C LEU A 463 11.33 27.91 -16.72
N ASN A 464 10.96 26.73 -16.25
CA ASN A 464 10.20 25.74 -16.99
C ASN A 464 8.84 25.50 -16.33
N ALA A 465 7.74 25.82 -17.00
CA ALA A 465 6.38 25.66 -16.49
C ALA A 465 5.58 24.67 -17.35
N GLN A 466 5.05 23.62 -16.74
CA GLN A 466 4.30 22.57 -17.43
C GLN A 466 2.94 22.32 -16.76
N ALA A 467 1.86 22.62 -17.47
CA ALA A 467 0.49 22.35 -17.04
C ALA A 467 -0.16 21.26 -17.89
N GLU A 468 -0.67 20.22 -17.24
CA GLU A 468 -1.38 19.09 -17.87
C GLU A 468 -2.74 18.83 -17.21
N GLY A 469 -3.68 18.24 -17.95
CA GLY A 469 -5.05 18.01 -17.46
C GLY A 469 -5.83 19.33 -17.38
N GLY A 470 -6.69 19.52 -16.39
CA GLY A 470 -7.37 20.81 -16.13
C GLY A 470 -6.61 21.75 -15.19
N SER A 471 -5.28 21.61 -15.09
CA SER A 471 -4.46 22.36 -14.12
C SER A 471 -4.20 23.81 -14.52
N SER A 472 -3.76 24.62 -13.55
CA SER A 472 -3.38 26.02 -13.75
C SER A 472 -2.01 26.34 -13.13
N ILE A 473 -1.19 27.10 -13.85
CA ILE A 473 0.03 27.72 -13.33
C ILE A 473 -0.07 29.22 -13.57
N ASN A 474 0.01 30.02 -12.51
CA ASN A 474 0.09 31.47 -12.57
C ASN A 474 1.42 31.89 -11.93
N ALA A 475 2.33 32.48 -12.71
CA ALA A 475 3.61 32.95 -12.23
C ALA A 475 3.82 34.42 -12.64
N LYS A 476 3.95 35.29 -11.64
CA LYS A 476 4.03 36.74 -11.82
C LYS A 476 5.43 37.27 -11.54
N GLU A 477 5.68 38.48 -12.01
CA GLU A 477 6.91 39.23 -11.70
C GLU A 477 8.21 38.46 -12.01
N ILE A 478 8.20 37.72 -13.12
CA ILE A 478 9.33 36.92 -13.59
C ILE A 478 10.45 37.84 -14.09
N THR A 479 11.68 37.56 -13.67
CA THR A 479 12.92 38.09 -14.23
C THR A 479 13.81 36.91 -14.57
N ALA A 480 13.87 36.54 -15.85
CA ALA A 480 14.59 35.35 -16.30
C ALA A 480 15.43 35.54 -17.57
N THR A 481 16.42 34.67 -17.79
CA THR A 481 17.10 34.62 -19.10
C THR A 481 16.24 33.88 -20.10
N ASP A 482 15.83 32.66 -19.75
CA ASP A 482 15.03 31.78 -20.59
C ASP A 482 13.76 31.36 -19.85
N VAL A 483 12.62 31.39 -20.54
CA VAL A 483 11.33 30.89 -20.06
C VAL A 483 10.81 29.85 -21.04
N ALA A 484 10.54 28.64 -20.56
CA ALA A 484 9.86 27.58 -21.28
C ALA A 484 8.50 27.33 -20.63
N ALA A 485 7.44 27.28 -21.45
CA ALA A 485 6.09 26.99 -20.98
C ALA A 485 5.44 25.95 -21.88
N GLN A 486 4.90 24.91 -21.28
CA GLN A 486 4.13 23.88 -21.96
C GLN A 486 2.74 23.74 -21.34
N SER A 487 1.73 23.74 -22.20
CA SER A 487 0.35 23.41 -21.84
C SER A 487 -0.14 22.25 -22.69
N SER A 488 -0.81 21.28 -22.05
CA SER A 488 -1.46 20.16 -22.74
C SER A 488 -2.84 19.88 -22.17
N SER A 489 -3.64 19.12 -22.92
CA SER A 489 -5.06 18.85 -22.60
C SER A 489 -5.85 20.15 -22.43
N SER A 490 -6.23 20.52 -21.20
CA SER A 490 -6.99 21.74 -20.86
C SER A 490 -6.24 22.61 -19.85
N GLY A 491 -4.91 22.47 -19.78
CA GLY A 491 -4.10 23.19 -18.81
C GLY A 491 -3.94 24.65 -19.18
N THR A 492 -3.78 25.52 -18.19
CA THR A 492 -3.56 26.96 -18.40
C THR A 492 -2.26 27.40 -17.74
N VAL A 493 -1.42 28.12 -18.48
CA VAL A 493 -0.19 28.71 -17.95
C VAL A 493 -0.22 30.22 -18.19
N THR A 494 -0.26 31.02 -17.13
CA THR A 494 -0.25 32.49 -17.17
C THR A 494 1.06 33.02 -16.63
N LEU A 495 1.76 33.83 -17.42
CA LEU A 495 3.11 34.32 -17.10
C LEU A 495 3.21 35.84 -17.26
N THR A 496 3.78 36.54 -16.27
CA THR A 496 4.06 37.98 -16.35
C THR A 496 5.47 38.33 -15.89
N GLY A 497 6.06 39.39 -16.46
CA GLY A 497 7.41 39.84 -16.14
C GLY A 497 8.25 40.13 -17.38
N SER A 498 9.54 39.79 -17.34
CA SER A 498 10.49 39.99 -18.43
C SER A 498 11.45 38.80 -18.60
N CYS A 499 11.81 38.51 -19.84
CA CYS A 499 12.85 37.53 -20.15
C CYS A 499 13.63 37.85 -21.43
N THR A 500 14.75 37.16 -21.66
CA THR A 500 15.47 37.29 -22.94
C THR A 500 14.81 36.43 -24.01
N LYS A 501 14.51 35.15 -23.70
CA LYS A 501 13.87 34.22 -24.62
C LYS A 501 12.68 33.53 -23.99
N ALA A 502 11.58 33.44 -24.74
CA ALA A 502 10.41 32.66 -24.39
C ALA A 502 10.17 31.52 -25.41
N ALA A 503 9.99 30.30 -24.93
CA ALA A 503 9.59 29.13 -25.71
C ALA A 503 8.25 28.61 -25.19
N LEU A 504 7.18 28.79 -25.96
CA LEU A 504 5.80 28.56 -25.55
C LEU A 504 5.19 27.47 -26.44
N ALA A 505 4.78 26.35 -25.86
CA ALA A 505 4.27 25.19 -26.60
C ALA A 505 2.93 24.71 -26.05
N ASN A 506 1.89 24.80 -26.88
CA ASN A 506 0.57 24.25 -26.58
C ASN A 506 0.33 22.99 -27.40
N THR A 507 0.03 21.88 -26.73
CA THR A 507 -0.23 20.57 -27.34
C THR A 507 -1.59 20.04 -26.89
N SER A 508 -2.68 20.53 -27.53
CA SER A 508 -4.09 20.08 -27.48
C SER A 508 -5.06 21.27 -27.37
N ARG A 509 -5.83 21.41 -26.28
CA ARG A 509 -6.90 22.40 -26.07
C ARG A 509 -6.60 23.37 -24.91
N GLY A 510 -5.35 23.45 -24.47
CA GLY A 510 -4.95 24.29 -23.33
C GLY A 510 -4.83 25.76 -23.71
N SER A 511 -4.33 26.57 -22.77
CA SER A 511 -4.02 27.99 -22.99
C SER A 511 -2.65 28.35 -22.40
N ILE A 512 -1.87 29.16 -23.13
CA ILE A 512 -0.69 29.84 -22.57
C ILE A 512 -0.92 31.34 -22.71
N GLU A 513 -0.95 32.03 -21.57
CA GLU A 513 -1.21 33.47 -21.45
C GLU A 513 0.06 34.20 -21.01
N ALA A 514 0.93 34.53 -21.97
CA ALA A 514 2.21 35.19 -21.73
C ALA A 514 2.26 36.61 -22.32
N GLU A 515 1.11 37.26 -22.49
CA GLU A 515 1.05 38.65 -22.96
C GLU A 515 1.63 39.67 -21.97
N GLY A 516 1.67 39.31 -20.68
CA GLY A 516 2.33 40.08 -19.63
C GLY A 516 3.82 39.79 -19.48
N LEU A 517 4.37 38.80 -20.22
CA LEU A 517 5.78 38.41 -20.19
C LEU A 517 6.51 39.04 -21.38
N GLN A 518 7.24 40.13 -21.14
CA GLN A 518 7.99 40.81 -22.19
C GLN A 518 9.30 40.07 -22.52
N ALA A 519 9.34 39.40 -23.66
CA ALA A 519 10.52 38.72 -24.19
C ALA A 519 11.26 39.55 -25.26
N MET A 520 12.57 39.35 -25.44
CA MET A 520 13.24 39.83 -26.65
C MET A 520 12.85 38.96 -27.86
N ASP A 521 13.06 37.66 -27.72
CA ASP A 521 12.68 36.66 -28.72
C ASP A 521 11.64 35.70 -28.15
N ALA A 522 10.56 35.45 -28.90
CA ALA A 522 9.58 34.43 -28.56
C ALA A 522 9.47 33.37 -29.66
N THR A 523 9.39 32.10 -29.25
CA THR A 523 8.99 30.98 -30.10
C THR A 523 7.66 30.47 -29.57
N ALA A 524 6.65 30.41 -30.43
CA ALA A 524 5.30 29.95 -30.07
C ALA A 524 4.87 28.83 -31.01
N THR A 525 4.50 27.68 -30.43
CA THR A 525 4.02 26.51 -31.17
C THR A 525 2.65 26.10 -30.64
N VAL A 526 1.69 25.93 -31.53
CA VAL A 526 0.35 25.43 -31.21
C VAL A 526 0.08 24.19 -32.05
N THR A 527 -0.22 23.07 -31.37
CA THR A 527 -0.69 21.84 -32.00
C THR A 527 -2.06 21.48 -31.43
N GLY A 528 -3.09 21.44 -32.27
CA GLY A 528 -4.49 21.22 -31.86
C GLY A 528 -5.34 22.49 -31.90
N GLU A 529 -6.19 22.69 -30.89
CA GLU A 529 -7.22 23.73 -30.82
C GLU A 529 -6.91 24.83 -29.79
N GLY A 530 -5.82 24.69 -29.04
CA GLY A 530 -5.42 25.60 -27.97
C GLY A 530 -4.92 26.96 -28.44
N THR A 531 -4.57 27.81 -27.48
CA THR A 531 -4.10 29.17 -27.75
C THR A 531 -2.79 29.48 -27.05
N VAL A 532 -2.01 30.39 -27.65
CA VAL A 532 -0.81 30.98 -27.06
C VAL A 532 -0.86 32.49 -27.28
N SER A 533 -0.76 33.28 -26.21
CA SER A 533 -0.51 34.72 -26.28
C SER A 533 0.89 35.04 -25.78
N CYS A 534 1.60 35.97 -26.42
CA CYS A 534 2.97 36.32 -26.06
C CYS A 534 3.28 37.81 -26.29
N HIS A 535 4.36 38.33 -25.70
CA HIS A 535 4.87 39.67 -25.98
C HIS A 535 6.35 39.60 -26.35
N ALA A 536 6.69 40.03 -27.57
CA ALA A 536 8.06 40.07 -28.05
C ALA A 536 8.45 41.44 -28.59
N THR A 537 9.69 41.85 -28.31
CA THR A 537 10.21 43.16 -28.74
C THR A 537 11.13 43.09 -29.97
N ARG A 538 11.77 41.95 -30.24
CA ARG A 538 12.71 41.78 -31.37
C ARG A 538 12.22 40.77 -32.40
N LYS A 539 11.87 39.55 -32.00
CA LYS A 539 11.50 38.48 -32.95
C LYS A 539 10.41 37.56 -32.41
N ILE A 540 9.52 37.11 -33.29
CA ILE A 540 8.60 35.99 -33.05
C ILE A 540 8.82 34.91 -34.10
N GLU A 541 9.01 33.67 -33.65
CA GLU A 541 8.87 32.47 -34.47
C GLU A 541 7.57 31.76 -34.12
N GLY A 542 6.63 31.70 -35.07
CA GLY A 542 5.33 31.06 -34.86
C GLY A 542 5.14 29.81 -35.71
N GLU A 543 4.54 28.78 -35.11
CA GLU A 543 4.13 27.54 -35.77
C GLU A 543 2.74 27.12 -35.28
N VAL A 544 1.79 26.97 -36.21
CA VAL A 544 0.43 26.49 -35.90
C VAL A 544 0.14 25.25 -36.74
N ASN A 545 -0.19 24.15 -36.06
CA ASN A 545 -0.56 22.86 -36.61
C ASN A 545 -1.94 22.45 -36.04
N GLY A 546 -3.03 22.93 -36.64
CA GLY A 546 -4.39 22.68 -36.17
C GLY A 546 -5.31 23.88 -36.38
N THR A 547 -6.34 24.01 -35.53
CA THR A 547 -7.33 25.09 -35.56
C THR A 547 -7.09 26.17 -34.50
N GLY A 548 -6.08 25.98 -33.64
CA GLY A 548 -5.69 26.94 -32.61
C GLY A 548 -5.12 28.26 -33.15
N SER A 549 -4.62 29.10 -32.25
CA SER A 549 -4.09 30.42 -32.62
C SER A 549 -2.94 30.92 -31.76
N ILE A 550 -2.11 31.77 -32.36
CA ILE A 550 -1.04 32.50 -31.68
C ILE A 550 -1.39 33.99 -31.75
N SER A 551 -1.42 34.65 -30.60
CA SER A 551 -1.60 36.10 -30.50
C SER A 551 -0.35 36.77 -29.94
N TYR A 552 -0.01 37.97 -30.41
CA TYR A 552 1.20 38.64 -29.93
C TYR A 552 1.08 40.15 -29.70
N LYS A 553 1.78 40.65 -28.69
CA LYS A 553 2.04 42.08 -28.41
C LYS A 553 3.45 42.49 -28.84
N GLY A 554 3.64 43.79 -29.05
CA GLY A 554 4.92 44.41 -29.41
C GLY A 554 5.09 44.67 -30.91
N ARG A 555 6.30 45.05 -31.33
CA ARG A 555 6.66 45.28 -32.74
C ARG A 555 7.82 44.38 -33.22
N PRO A 556 7.72 43.04 -33.09
CA PRO A 556 8.79 42.13 -33.46
C PRO A 556 8.85 41.88 -34.97
N ARG A 557 10.01 41.38 -35.45
CA ARG A 557 10.09 40.72 -36.74
C ARG A 557 9.41 39.35 -36.65
N ILE A 558 8.42 39.11 -37.51
CA ILE A 558 7.64 37.87 -37.53
C ILE A 558 8.29 36.88 -38.50
N VAL A 559 8.48 35.65 -38.03
CA VAL A 559 8.91 34.49 -38.81
C VAL A 559 7.86 33.39 -38.61
N CYS A 560 7.25 32.94 -39.70
CA CYS A 560 6.26 31.87 -39.67
C CYS A 560 6.90 30.60 -40.24
N LYS A 561 6.91 29.50 -39.48
CA LYS A 561 7.49 28.22 -39.92
C LYS A 561 6.56 27.42 -40.85
N THR A 562 5.25 27.61 -40.72
CA THR A 562 4.23 26.91 -41.52
C THR A 562 3.40 27.90 -42.34
N PRO A 563 3.53 27.94 -43.69
CA PRO A 563 2.81 28.90 -44.53
C PRO A 563 1.28 28.87 -44.37
N SER A 564 0.70 27.70 -44.09
CA SER A 564 -0.73 27.49 -43.85
C SER A 564 -1.23 28.03 -42.50
N GLY A 565 -0.34 28.24 -41.52
CA GLY A 565 -0.67 28.72 -40.18
C GLY A 565 -0.64 30.24 -40.03
N ARG A 566 -0.28 30.98 -41.10
CA ARG A 566 -0.03 32.43 -41.02
C ARG A 566 -1.26 33.24 -40.60
N ASP A 567 -2.45 32.85 -41.05
CA ASP A 567 -3.71 33.53 -40.72
C ASP A 567 -4.13 33.34 -39.25
N HIS A 568 -3.49 32.38 -38.56
CA HIS A 568 -3.71 32.09 -37.14
C HIS A 568 -2.72 32.82 -36.22
N ILE A 569 -1.82 33.65 -36.77
CA ILE A 569 -0.84 34.43 -36.02
C ILE A 569 -1.22 35.91 -36.08
N ASN A 570 -1.83 36.42 -35.01
CA ASN A 570 -2.50 37.72 -35.02
C ASN A 570 -1.92 38.71 -34.00
N PRO A 571 -1.78 40.00 -34.34
CA PRO A 571 -1.41 41.02 -33.36
C PRO A 571 -2.58 41.29 -32.39
N ILE A 572 -2.26 41.51 -31.12
CA ILE A 572 -3.20 41.99 -30.10
C ILE A 572 -3.29 43.52 -30.21
N LYS A 573 -4.51 44.06 -30.26
CA LYS A 573 -4.76 45.50 -30.41
C LYS A 573 -4.43 46.30 -29.16
#